data_AF-A0A919VUB4-F1
#
_entry.id   AF-A0A919VUB4-F1
#
_cell.length_a   1.000
_cell.length_b   1.000
_cell.length_c   1.000
_cell.angle_alpha   90.00
_cell.angle_beta   90.00
_cell.angle_gamma   90.00
#
_symmetry.space_group_name_H-M   'P 1'
#
loop_
_entity.id
_entity.type
_entity.pdbx_description
1 polymer ?
#
loop_
_entity_poly.entity_id
_entity_poly.type
_entity_poly.pdbx_seq_one_letter_code
_entity_poly.pdbx_strand_id
1 'polypeptide(L)'
;MVTSCVGIVSVQRVTAGDAVDRHIVFGELVDADAVVVPGPLDWLRDPAIDFEVLIASSRRGGPGHVERVRVRQAEVIGVDSGPEGACAVLRLERAAAHRPYAGGRFDGDRLRTELEGYPDVWRGLCAIGAVRTELTDLDKDRVLRPVADWEAARRAALVRERLVSPAEVAQLKCCIFVICWWCQECRGDWWD
;
A
#
# COMPACT_ATOMS: atom_id res chain seq x y z
N MET A 1 24.71 -5.93 4.46
CA MET A 1 23.83 -5.09 3.59
C MET A 1 22.40 -5.42 3.97
N VAL A 2 21.70 -4.49 4.62
CA VAL A 2 20.33 -4.66 5.10
C VAL A 2 19.39 -4.35 3.95
N THR A 3 18.97 -5.37 3.20
CA THR A 3 17.90 -5.26 2.21
C THR A 3 16.56 -5.25 2.95
N SER A 4 16.13 -4.05 3.34
CA SER A 4 14.78 -3.81 3.83
C SER A 4 13.78 -4.20 2.74
N CYS A 5 12.88 -5.16 3.00
CA CYS A 5 11.74 -5.44 2.12
C CYS A 5 10.69 -4.34 2.29
N VAL A 6 11.00 -3.14 1.80
CA VAL A 6 10.06 -2.03 1.74
C VAL A 6 8.98 -2.41 0.74
N GLY A 7 7.72 -2.40 1.18
CA GLY A 7 6.59 -2.66 0.30
C GLY A 7 6.31 -1.46 -0.61
N ILE A 8 5.75 -1.72 -1.78
CA ILE A 8 5.03 -0.71 -2.55
C ILE A 8 3.66 -0.59 -1.90
N VAL A 9 3.23 0.65 -1.64
CA VAL A 9 1.92 0.96 -1.10
C VAL A 9 1.11 1.70 -2.16
N SER A 10 -0.05 1.15 -2.50
CA SER A 10 -0.99 1.76 -3.44
C SER A 10 -2.34 1.90 -2.75
N VAL A 11 -2.91 3.11 -2.75
CA VAL A 11 -4.33 3.30 -2.48
C VAL A 11 -5.10 2.87 -3.72
N GLN A 12 -6.16 2.08 -3.53
CA GLN A 12 -6.90 1.45 -4.61
C GLN A 12 -8.40 1.57 -4.39
N ARG A 13 -9.15 1.77 -5.47
CA ARG A 13 -10.61 1.59 -5.48
C ARG A 13 -10.95 0.13 -5.16
N VAL A 14 -11.99 -0.09 -4.36
CA VAL A 14 -12.47 -1.44 -4.04
C VAL A 14 -13.15 -2.11 -5.25
N THR A 15 -13.73 -1.31 -6.15
CA THR A 15 -14.52 -1.78 -7.30
C THR A 15 -13.70 -2.52 -8.36
N ALA A 16 -14.39 -3.30 -9.20
CA ALA A 16 -13.82 -4.25 -10.16
C ALA A 16 -12.77 -3.67 -11.13
N GLY A 17 -11.86 -4.53 -11.59
CA GLY A 17 -10.63 -4.19 -12.31
C GLY A 17 -9.46 -4.98 -11.75
N ASP A 18 -8.29 -4.88 -12.36
CA ASP A 18 -7.04 -5.40 -11.78
C ASP A 18 -6.35 -4.37 -10.86
N ALA A 19 -5.17 -4.71 -10.31
CA ALA A 19 -4.45 -3.80 -9.41
C ALA A 19 -4.03 -2.48 -10.09
N VAL A 20 -3.80 -2.47 -11.41
CA VAL A 20 -3.44 -1.27 -12.17
C VAL A 20 -4.66 -0.38 -12.35
N ASP A 21 -5.80 -0.96 -12.74
CA ASP A 21 -7.06 -0.23 -12.97
C ASP A 21 -7.58 0.44 -11.70
N ARG A 22 -7.41 -0.23 -10.56
CA ARG A 22 -7.90 0.25 -9.27
C ARG A 22 -7.04 1.35 -8.67
N HIS A 23 -5.82 1.56 -9.16
CA HIS A 23 -4.88 2.51 -8.58
C HIS A 23 -5.44 3.94 -8.52
N ILE A 24 -5.27 4.58 -7.35
CA ILE A 24 -5.58 5.99 -7.12
C ILE A 24 -4.29 6.78 -6.98
N VAL A 25 -3.48 6.43 -5.98
CA VAL A 25 -2.23 7.12 -5.65
C VAL A 25 -1.26 6.17 -4.94
N PHE A 26 0.03 6.39 -5.12
CA PHE A 26 1.07 5.72 -4.33
C PHE A 26 1.24 6.38 -2.98
N GLY A 27 1.66 5.60 -1.99
CA GLY A 27 1.94 6.10 -0.65
C GLY A 27 3.16 5.42 -0.06
N GLU A 28 3.40 5.71 1.21
CA GLU A 28 4.47 5.09 1.98
C GLU A 28 3.94 4.55 3.30
N LEU A 29 4.40 3.35 3.67
CA LEU A 29 4.12 2.78 4.99
C LEU A 29 5.10 3.41 5.99
N VAL A 30 4.59 4.28 6.86
CA VAL A 30 5.40 5.02 7.84
C VAL A 30 5.34 4.41 9.24
N ASP A 31 4.31 3.61 9.52
CA ASP A 31 4.20 2.74 10.70
C ASP A 31 3.49 1.43 10.32
N ALA A 32 3.43 0.46 11.22
CA ALA A 32 2.74 -0.80 11.01
C ALA A 32 1.26 -0.61 10.62
N ASP A 33 0.60 0.45 11.06
CA ASP A 33 -0.82 0.73 10.76
C ASP A 33 -1.05 2.11 10.12
N ALA A 34 0.00 2.77 9.62
CA ALA A 34 -0.07 4.13 9.12
C ALA A 34 0.59 4.25 7.74
N VAL A 35 -0.18 4.79 6.80
CA VAL A 35 0.27 5.10 5.44
C VAL A 35 0.17 6.60 5.20
N VAL A 36 1.19 7.20 4.59
CA VAL A 36 1.13 8.59 4.15
C VAL A 36 1.05 8.64 2.63
N VAL A 37 0.16 9.48 2.11
CA VAL A 37 -0.06 9.67 0.67
C VAL A 37 0.01 11.16 0.31
N PRO A 38 0.60 11.50 -0.85
CA PRO A 38 0.63 12.86 -1.36
C PRO A 38 -0.75 13.28 -1.87
N GLY A 39 -0.96 14.59 -1.96
CA GLY A 39 -2.06 15.18 -2.71
C GLY A 39 -1.88 15.06 -4.23
N PRO A 40 -2.92 15.44 -5.01
CA PRO A 40 -4.22 15.96 -4.55
C PRO A 40 -5.13 14.89 -3.93
N LEU A 41 -6.00 15.31 -3.01
CA LEU A 41 -6.77 14.42 -2.09
C LEU A 41 -8.28 14.42 -2.33
N ASP A 42 -8.75 14.89 -3.49
CA ASP A 42 -10.19 15.02 -3.77
C ASP A 42 -10.95 13.70 -3.65
N TRP A 43 -10.28 12.58 -3.95
CA TRP A 43 -10.81 11.23 -3.83
C TRP A 43 -11.18 10.82 -2.41
N LEU A 44 -10.60 11.44 -1.37
CA LEU A 44 -10.99 11.19 0.03
C LEU A 44 -12.36 11.78 0.38
N ARG A 45 -12.79 12.81 -0.36
CA ARG A 45 -14.05 13.52 -0.13
C ARG A 45 -15.19 13.01 -1.00
N ASP A 46 -14.87 12.23 -2.02
CA ASP A 46 -15.87 11.66 -2.93
C ASP A 46 -16.54 10.43 -2.31
N PRO A 47 -17.82 10.50 -1.90
CA PRO A 47 -18.53 9.38 -1.30
C PRO A 47 -18.78 8.22 -2.27
N ALA A 48 -18.59 8.41 -3.58
CA ALA A 48 -18.69 7.35 -4.57
C ALA A 48 -17.42 6.48 -4.63
N ILE A 49 -16.32 6.93 -4.00
CA ILE A 49 -15.05 6.21 -3.99
C ILE A 49 -14.90 5.44 -2.68
N ASP A 50 -15.14 4.13 -2.75
CA ASP A 50 -14.70 3.20 -1.71
C ASP A 50 -13.27 2.73 -2.01
N PHE A 51 -12.38 2.79 -1.01
CA PHE A 51 -10.96 2.54 -1.20
C PHE A 51 -10.33 1.70 -0.09
N GLU A 52 -9.25 1.01 -0.46
CA GLU A 52 -8.41 0.23 0.43
C GLU A 52 -6.93 0.46 0.08
N VAL A 53 -6.04 -0.04 0.94
CA VAL A 53 -4.60 0.02 0.72
C VAL A 53 -4.10 -1.36 0.30
N LEU A 54 -3.47 -1.42 -0.86
CA LEU A 54 -2.66 -2.56 -1.29
C LEU A 54 -1.21 -2.34 -0.88
N ILE A 55 -0.61 -3.35 -0.23
CA ILE A 55 0.82 -3.36 0.09
C ILE A 55 1.43 -4.62 -0.52
N ALA A 56 2.48 -4.44 -1.33
CA ALA A 56 3.13 -5.54 -2.03
C ALA A 56 4.66 -5.46 -1.91
N SER A 57 5.31 -6.60 -1.66
CA SER A 57 6.77 -6.74 -1.68
C SER A 57 7.19 -7.84 -2.66
N SER A 58 8.39 -7.73 -3.21
CA SER A 58 8.93 -8.68 -4.21
C SER A 58 9.58 -9.91 -3.56
N ARG A 59 9.56 -11.04 -4.28
CA ARG A 59 10.44 -12.21 -4.09
C ARG A 59 10.98 -12.63 -5.47
N ARG A 60 11.95 -13.54 -5.51
CA ARG A 60 12.51 -14.03 -6.78
C ARG A 60 11.39 -14.66 -7.63
N GLY A 61 11.10 -14.09 -8.80
CA GLY A 61 10.12 -14.60 -9.76
C GLY A 61 8.69 -14.05 -9.63
N GLY A 62 8.41 -13.08 -8.76
CA GLY A 62 7.10 -12.43 -8.66
C GLY A 62 6.88 -11.68 -7.34
N PRO A 63 5.69 -11.11 -7.09
CA PRO A 63 5.40 -10.54 -5.79
C PRO A 63 5.43 -11.64 -4.72
N GLY A 64 6.16 -11.37 -3.65
CA GLY A 64 6.37 -12.30 -2.55
C GLY A 64 5.25 -12.28 -1.52
N HIS A 65 4.83 -11.09 -1.12
CA HIS A 65 3.69 -10.89 -0.25
C HIS A 65 2.84 -9.75 -0.78
N VAL A 66 1.54 -9.99 -0.89
CA VAL A 66 0.54 -8.99 -1.27
C VAL A 66 -0.54 -9.02 -0.20
N GLU A 67 -0.85 -7.87 0.37
CA GLU A 67 -1.97 -7.71 1.29
C GLU A 67 -2.83 -6.53 0.88
N ARG A 68 -4.13 -6.64 1.17
CA ARG A 68 -5.11 -5.57 1.06
C ARG A 68 -5.65 -5.27 2.45
N VAL A 69 -5.71 -3.99 2.80
CA VAL A 69 -6.09 -3.52 4.14
C VAL A 69 -7.05 -2.33 4.00
N ARG A 70 -8.20 -2.41 4.67
CA ARG A 70 -9.14 -1.29 4.73
C ARG A 70 -8.58 -0.15 5.57
N VAL A 71 -9.03 1.05 5.26
CA VAL A 71 -8.68 2.27 6.00
C VAL A 71 -9.77 2.53 7.05
N ARG A 72 -9.36 2.66 8.31
CA ARG A 72 -10.23 3.00 9.44
C ARG A 72 -10.49 4.50 9.52
N GLN A 73 -9.47 5.31 9.23
CA GLN A 73 -9.51 6.76 9.39
C GLN A 73 -8.52 7.42 8.43
N ALA A 74 -8.87 8.59 7.91
CA ALA A 74 -7.97 9.46 7.17
C ALA A 74 -7.88 10.83 7.87
N GLU A 75 -6.66 11.35 8.02
CA GLU A 75 -6.38 12.70 8.50
C GLU A 75 -5.66 13.48 7.41
N VAL A 76 -6.08 14.71 7.13
CA VAL A 76 -5.46 15.56 6.10
C VAL A 76 -4.62 16.63 6.77
N ILE A 77 -3.39 16.83 6.28
CA ILE A 77 -2.40 17.78 6.79
C ILE A 77 -1.94 18.69 5.64
N GLY A 78 -1.64 19.95 5.93
CA GLY A 78 -1.04 20.88 4.95
C GLY A 78 -2.03 21.49 3.95
N VAL A 79 -3.31 21.63 4.32
CA VAL A 79 -4.34 22.18 3.43
C VAL A 79 -4.10 23.65 3.08
N ASP A 80 -3.47 24.41 3.98
CA ASP A 80 -3.18 25.85 3.82
C ASP A 80 -2.24 26.13 2.63
N SER A 81 -1.47 25.13 2.23
CA SER A 81 -0.52 25.16 1.13
C SER A 81 -1.13 24.96 -0.27
N GLY A 82 -2.43 24.69 -0.32
CA GLY A 82 -3.13 24.25 -1.53
C GLY A 82 -3.18 22.72 -1.66
N PRO A 83 -4.05 22.20 -2.55
CA PRO A 83 -4.37 20.78 -2.64
C PRO A 83 -3.17 19.88 -3.02
N GLU A 84 -2.21 20.42 -3.77
CA GLU A 84 -1.00 19.71 -4.21
C GLU A 84 0.04 19.55 -3.08
N GLY A 85 0.10 20.52 -2.15
CA GLY A 85 1.03 20.49 -1.01
C GLY A 85 0.49 19.75 0.22
N ALA A 86 -0.76 19.29 0.15
CA ALA A 86 -1.41 18.54 1.21
C ALA A 86 -0.97 17.07 1.20
N CYS A 87 -1.09 16.43 2.36
CA CYS A 87 -0.88 14.99 2.53
C CYS A 87 -2.02 14.39 3.34
N ALA A 88 -2.27 13.10 3.16
CA ALA A 88 -3.15 12.35 4.05
C ALA A 88 -2.39 11.27 4.79
N VAL A 89 -2.70 11.13 6.08
CA VAL A 89 -2.32 10.00 6.92
C VAL A 89 -3.51 9.05 7.00
N LEU A 90 -3.37 7.86 6.44
CA LEU A 90 -4.37 6.80 6.44
C LEU A 90 -4.03 5.80 7.55
N ARG A 91 -4.95 5.63 8.50
CA ARG A 91 -4.86 4.60 9.55
C ARG A 91 -5.55 3.33 9.08
N LEU A 92 -4.82 2.23 9.09
CA LEU A 92 -5.29 0.93 8.64
C LEU A 92 -6.16 0.26 9.72
N GLU A 93 -7.14 -0.56 9.32
CA GLU A 93 -7.97 -1.34 10.26
C GLU A 93 -7.16 -2.39 11.05
N ARG A 94 -6.04 -2.85 10.48
CA ARG A 94 -5.09 -3.76 11.11
C ARG A 94 -3.67 -3.40 10.73
N ALA A 95 -2.71 -3.81 11.56
CA ALA A 95 -1.31 -3.70 11.22
C ALA A 95 -0.98 -4.47 9.93
N ALA A 96 -0.20 -3.85 9.07
CA ALA A 96 0.46 -4.43 7.91
C ALA A 96 1.52 -5.45 8.37
N ALA A 97 1.71 -6.49 7.57
CA ALA A 97 2.78 -7.45 7.78
C ALA A 97 4.13 -6.92 7.24
N HIS A 98 4.10 -5.83 6.48
CA HIS A 98 5.26 -5.18 5.88
C HIS A 98 5.97 -4.25 6.88
N ARG A 99 7.27 -4.06 6.67
CA ARG A 99 8.06 -3.11 7.46
C ARG A 99 7.90 -1.69 6.91
N PRO A 100 7.76 -0.68 7.77
CA PRO A 100 7.81 0.72 7.35
C PRO A 100 9.15 1.07 6.67
N TYR A 101 9.12 2.02 5.73
CA TYR A 101 10.30 2.43 4.96
C TYR A 101 11.45 2.93 5.84
N ALA A 102 11.17 3.90 6.71
CA ALA A 102 12.16 4.51 7.59
C ALA A 102 12.55 3.62 8.80
N GLY A 103 11.91 2.46 8.97
CA GLY A 103 12.20 1.50 10.05
C GLY A 103 11.93 1.99 11.49
N GLY A 104 11.56 3.27 11.67
CA GLY A 104 11.18 3.87 12.94
C GLY A 104 9.66 3.87 13.19
N ARG A 105 9.25 4.11 14.44
CA ARG A 105 7.84 4.40 14.77
C ARG A 105 7.46 5.78 14.24
N PHE A 106 6.26 5.90 13.71
CA PHE A 106 5.72 7.18 13.27
C PHE A 106 5.29 8.01 14.48
N ASP A 107 5.98 9.11 14.73
CA ASP A 107 5.59 10.11 15.72
C ASP A 107 4.92 11.28 15.01
N GLY A 108 3.59 11.26 14.95
CA GLY A 108 2.80 12.26 14.23
C GLY A 108 2.90 13.67 14.82
N ASP A 109 3.17 13.79 16.12
CA ASP A 109 3.33 15.10 16.78
C ASP A 109 4.69 15.70 16.45
N ARG A 110 5.75 14.88 16.53
CA ARG A 110 7.09 15.29 16.09
C ARG A 110 7.13 15.66 14.61
N LEU A 111 6.47 14.86 13.77
CA LEU A 111 6.35 15.12 12.34
C LEU A 111 5.67 16.47 12.09
N ARG A 112 4.57 16.76 12.81
CA ARG A 112 3.85 18.03 12.70
C ARG A 112 4.77 19.21 13.00
N THR A 113 5.53 19.15 14.09
CA THR A 113 6.51 20.19 14.46
C THR A 113 7.63 20.33 13.44
N GLU A 114 8.19 19.22 12.92
CA GLU A 114 9.23 19.26 11.90
C GLU A 114 8.71 19.82 10.55
N LEU A 115 7.42 19.68 10.28
CA LEU A 115 6.75 20.16 9.07
C LEU A 115 6.28 21.62 9.14
N GLU A 116 6.24 22.26 10.31
CA GLU A 116 5.83 23.68 10.45
C GLU A 116 6.68 24.64 9.61
N GLY A 117 7.91 24.27 9.27
CA GLY A 117 8.82 25.05 8.42
C GLY A 117 8.66 24.80 6.92
N TYR A 118 7.79 23.87 6.50
CA TYR A 118 7.65 23.49 5.09
C TYR A 118 6.31 23.95 4.52
N PRO A 119 6.32 24.79 3.47
CA PRO A 119 5.09 25.16 2.78
C PRO A 119 4.51 24.01 1.96
N ASP A 120 5.24 22.93 1.73
CA ASP A 120 4.75 21.71 1.07
C ASP A 120 5.05 20.55 2.00
N VAL A 121 3.99 19.94 2.55
CA VAL A 121 4.12 18.90 3.57
C VAL A 121 4.78 17.65 2.98
N TRP A 122 4.44 17.26 1.75
CA TRP A 122 5.05 16.09 1.11
C TRP A 122 6.55 16.30 0.92
N ARG A 123 6.93 17.48 0.42
CA ARG A 123 8.34 17.84 0.27
C ARG A 123 9.08 17.85 1.60
N GLY A 124 8.43 18.30 2.67
CA GLY A 124 8.97 18.23 4.04
C GLY A 124 9.22 16.79 4.48
N LEU A 125 8.27 15.89 4.26
CA LEU A 125 8.39 14.46 4.56
C LEU A 125 9.54 13.80 3.80
N CYS A 126 9.71 14.14 2.52
CA CYS A 126 10.85 13.70 1.71
C CYS A 126 12.17 14.22 2.30
N ALA A 127 12.23 15.50 2.67
CA ALA A 127 13.45 16.14 3.17
C ALA A 127 13.95 15.54 4.50
N ILE A 128 13.02 15.13 5.39
CA ILE A 128 13.36 14.47 6.66
C ILE A 128 13.56 12.95 6.52
N GLY A 129 13.40 12.39 5.31
CA GLY A 129 13.55 10.96 5.04
C GLY A 129 12.41 10.09 5.58
N ALA A 130 11.26 10.67 5.88
CA ALA A 130 10.08 9.92 6.32
C ALA A 130 9.39 9.15 5.18
N VAL A 131 9.48 9.67 3.95
CA VAL A 131 8.96 9.04 2.74
C VAL A 131 9.99 9.07 1.60
N ARG A 132 9.82 8.21 0.60
CA ARG A 132 10.64 8.19 -0.61
C ARG A 132 10.31 9.36 -1.54
N THR A 133 11.34 9.96 -2.11
CA THR A 133 11.23 11.05 -3.08
C THR A 133 10.59 10.62 -4.40
N GLU A 134 10.78 9.37 -4.82
CA GLU A 134 10.38 8.92 -6.17
C GLU A 134 8.92 8.44 -6.26
N LEU A 135 8.16 8.43 -5.15
CA LEU A 135 6.81 7.82 -5.11
C LEU A 135 5.80 8.46 -6.06
N THR A 136 5.88 9.78 -6.24
CA THR A 136 4.97 10.53 -7.12
C THR A 136 5.25 10.28 -8.60
N ASP A 137 6.46 9.84 -8.94
CA ASP A 137 6.92 9.64 -10.31
C ASP A 137 6.89 8.15 -10.72
N LEU A 138 6.36 7.28 -9.87
CA LEU A 138 6.26 5.86 -10.16
C LEU A 138 5.27 5.59 -11.31
N ASP A 139 5.74 4.88 -12.33
CA ASP A 139 4.90 4.33 -13.38
C ASP A 139 4.03 3.21 -12.81
N LYS A 140 2.72 3.45 -12.69
CA LYS A 140 1.77 2.49 -12.13
C LYS A 140 1.71 1.18 -12.91
N ASP A 141 1.86 1.20 -14.23
CA ASP A 141 1.80 0.01 -15.05
C ASP A 141 3.04 -0.84 -14.78
N ARG A 142 4.22 -0.23 -14.79
CA ARG A 142 5.47 -0.91 -14.46
C ARG A 142 5.42 -1.54 -13.06
N VAL A 143 4.88 -0.80 -12.10
CA VAL A 143 4.88 -1.19 -10.68
C VAL A 143 3.78 -2.22 -10.36
N LEU A 144 2.55 -2.00 -10.82
CA LEU A 144 1.40 -2.80 -10.40
C LEU A 144 1.07 -3.93 -11.37
N ARG A 145 1.58 -3.95 -12.61
CA ARG A 145 1.28 -5.03 -13.57
C ARG A 145 1.63 -6.41 -13.02
N PRO A 146 2.79 -6.64 -12.41
CA PRO A 146 3.11 -7.98 -11.90
C PRO A 146 2.35 -8.35 -10.62
N VAL A 147 1.84 -7.36 -9.87
CA VAL A 147 0.85 -7.60 -8.82
C VAL A 147 -0.47 -8.07 -9.43
N ALA A 148 -0.94 -7.39 -10.49
CA ALA A 148 -2.14 -7.78 -11.23
C ALA A 148 -2.02 -9.20 -11.82
N ASP A 149 -0.89 -9.52 -12.46
CA ASP A 149 -0.63 -10.84 -13.02
C ASP A 149 -0.64 -11.94 -11.95
N TRP A 150 -0.04 -11.66 -10.79
CA TRP A 150 -0.06 -12.58 -9.64
C TRP A 150 -1.48 -12.77 -9.07
N GLU A 151 -2.26 -11.70 -8.92
CA GLU A 151 -3.64 -11.79 -8.45
C GLU A 151 -4.51 -12.61 -9.43
N ALA A 152 -4.29 -12.43 -10.74
CA ALA A 152 -4.97 -13.19 -11.79
C ALA A 152 -4.59 -14.67 -11.74
N ALA A 153 -3.29 -14.99 -11.65
CA ALA A 153 -2.80 -16.37 -11.53
C ALA A 153 -3.34 -17.06 -10.28
N ARG A 154 -3.33 -16.35 -9.13
CA ARG A 154 -3.89 -16.85 -7.86
C ARG A 154 -5.39 -17.12 -7.96
N ARG A 155 -6.14 -16.22 -8.60
CA ARG A 155 -7.59 -16.41 -8.82
C ARG A 155 -7.86 -17.64 -9.69
N ALA A 156 -7.10 -17.83 -10.76
CA ALA A 156 -7.24 -19.00 -11.64
C ALA A 156 -6.90 -20.31 -10.93
N ALA A 157 -5.87 -20.32 -10.08
CA ALA A 157 -5.50 -21.48 -9.27
C ALA A 157 -6.63 -21.90 -8.30
N LEU A 158 -7.22 -20.93 -7.59
CA LEU A 158 -8.34 -21.19 -6.67
C LEU A 158 -9.57 -21.77 -7.38
N VAL A 159 -9.84 -21.35 -8.62
CA VAL A 159 -10.92 -21.92 -9.43
C VAL A 159 -10.63 -23.38 -9.77
N ARG A 160 -9.38 -23.72 -10.14
CA ARG A 160 -8.98 -25.09 -10.46
C ARG A 160 -9.05 -26.01 -9.24
N GLU A 161 -8.63 -25.55 -8.07
CA GLU A 161 -8.75 -26.30 -6.80
C GLU A 161 -10.21 -26.53 -6.37
N ARG A 162 -11.13 -25.64 -6.75
CA ARG A 162 -12.58 -25.73 -6.43
C ARG A 162 -13.39 -26.65 -7.36
N LEU A 163 -12.79 -27.19 -8.43
CA LEU A 163 -13.47 -28.12 -9.34
C LEU A 163 -13.39 -29.59 -8.87
N VAL A 164 -12.89 -29.82 -7.65
CA VAL A 164 -12.92 -31.14 -7.00
C VAL A 164 -14.22 -31.24 -6.19
N SER A 165 -15.09 -32.16 -6.63
CA SER A 165 -16.40 -32.61 -6.14
C SER A 165 -17.49 -31.57 -5.75
N PRO A 166 -18.72 -31.67 -6.30
CA PRO A 166 -19.88 -30.85 -5.91
C PRO A 166 -20.29 -30.94 -4.42
N ALA A 167 -19.83 -31.95 -3.69
CA ALA A 167 -20.18 -32.17 -2.28
C ALA A 167 -19.46 -31.19 -1.32
N GLU A 168 -18.33 -30.62 -1.72
CA GLU A 168 -17.47 -29.79 -0.85
C GLU A 168 -17.77 -28.28 -0.97
N VAL A 169 -18.55 -27.87 -1.98
CA VAL A 169 -18.87 -26.46 -2.30
C VAL A 169 -19.73 -25.78 -1.21
N ALA A 170 -20.46 -26.55 -0.39
CA ALA A 170 -21.35 -26.01 0.64
C ALA A 170 -20.63 -25.39 1.86
N GLN A 171 -19.34 -25.67 2.08
CA GLN A 171 -18.60 -25.23 3.28
C GLN A 171 -17.69 -24.01 3.09
N LEU A 172 -17.46 -23.53 1.85
CA LEU A 172 -16.45 -22.49 1.57
C LEU A 172 -16.99 -21.04 1.64
N LYS A 173 -17.78 -20.72 2.68
CA LYS A 173 -18.27 -19.33 2.88
C LYS A 173 -17.33 -18.41 3.66
N CYS A 174 -16.33 -18.92 4.38
CA CYS A 174 -15.40 -18.10 5.13
C CYS A 174 -14.06 -18.81 5.23
N CYS A 175 -12.98 -18.25 4.68
CA CYS A 175 -11.61 -18.36 5.19
C CYS A 175 -10.63 -17.65 4.23
N ILE A 176 -10.40 -16.37 4.48
CA ILE A 176 -9.18 -15.64 4.09
C ILE A 176 -8.34 -15.60 5.37
N PHE A 177 -7.13 -16.19 5.43
CA PHE A 177 -6.12 -15.81 6.43
C PHE A 177 -4.68 -16.13 6.01
N VAL A 178 -3.82 -15.23 6.49
CA VAL A 178 -2.37 -15.02 6.30
C VAL A 178 -1.55 -16.03 7.11
N ILE A 179 -0.45 -16.56 6.57
CA ILE A 179 0.69 -17.02 7.40
C ILE A 179 2.03 -16.63 6.77
N CYS A 180 2.79 -15.85 7.55
CA CYS A 180 4.23 -15.66 7.46
C CYS A 180 4.89 -16.74 8.34
N TRP A 181 5.93 -17.41 7.84
CA TRP A 181 6.94 -18.03 8.68
C TRP A 181 8.29 -17.96 7.97
N TRP A 182 9.21 -17.22 8.57
CA TRP A 182 10.64 -17.14 8.29
C TRP A 182 11.12 -16.54 6.96
N CYS A 183 11.56 -15.28 7.04
CA CYS A 183 12.49 -14.66 6.12
C CYS A 183 13.84 -15.40 6.10
N GLN A 184 14.11 -16.17 5.04
CA GLN A 184 15.47 -16.42 4.58
C GLN A 184 15.53 -16.32 3.05
N GLU A 185 16.43 -15.43 2.60
CA GLU A 185 16.85 -15.16 1.21
C GLU A 185 16.07 -14.10 0.41
N CYS A 186 16.35 -12.84 0.77
CA CYS A 186 16.15 -11.66 -0.05
C CYS A 186 17.17 -11.59 -1.20
N ARG A 187 16.69 -11.48 -2.44
CA ARG A 187 17.24 -10.64 -3.53
C ARG A 187 16.28 -10.69 -4.73
N GLY A 188 15.89 -9.53 -5.24
CA GLY A 188 15.06 -9.39 -6.43
C GLY A 188 14.80 -7.93 -6.73
N ASP A 189 15.69 -7.32 -7.52
CA ASP A 189 15.57 -6.00 -8.11
C ASP A 189 14.48 -6.07 -9.21
N TRP A 190 13.23 -6.02 -8.78
CA TRP A 190 12.09 -6.08 -9.69
C TRP A 190 11.65 -4.68 -10.16
N TRP A 191 12.05 -3.65 -9.43
CA TRP A 191 11.61 -2.28 -9.64
C TRP A 191 12.57 -1.43 -10.50
N ASP A 192 13.73 -2.00 -10.85
CA ASP A 192 14.80 -1.34 -11.64
C ASP A 192 14.61 -1.47 -13.14
#